data_AF-A0A627Z1X3-F1
#
_entry.id   AF-A0A627Z1X3-F1
#
_cell.length_a   1.000
_cell.length_b   1.000
_cell.length_c   1.000
_cell.angle_alpha   90.00
_cell.angle_beta   90.00
_cell.angle_gamma   90.00
#
_symmetry.space_group_name_H-M   'P 1'
#
loop_
_entity.id
_entity.type
_entity.pdbx_description
1 polymer ?
#
loop_
_entity_poly.entity_id
_entity_poly.type
_entity_poly.pdbx_seq_one_letter_code
_entity_poly.pdbx_strand_id
1 'polypeptide(L)'
;MFKPIHNNGASNIIFDFDRAEKDDITGMKDIVDYRERIKQLSAVSLQFSQLFCQFENFCKKNNVLIFCHSEEELAQCFANENPQYTFSESLDYISRTHSYGFTASTENRIYSISGAQGKHGANHELMHLLSAPGGKTKMLLQISANMMEGTNEYFTREVEQSMPVIEPEITAAYSFTYPKQYEFIKTIIDVCGETVKNALYQIHFCDEDTACLIDAMLLQWKQKSAMGNMKP
;
A
#
# COMPACT_ATOMS: atom_id res chain seq x y z
N MET A 1 4.98 58.52 -1.00
CA MET A 1 6.01 57.78 -1.77
C MET A 1 6.15 56.41 -1.14
N PHE A 2 5.32 55.46 -1.56
CA PHE A 2 5.34 54.08 -1.06
C PHE A 2 6.32 53.28 -1.91
N LYS A 3 7.33 52.67 -1.28
CA LYS A 3 8.16 51.66 -1.94
C LYS A 3 7.43 50.32 -1.89
N PRO A 4 7.25 49.61 -3.01
CA PRO A 4 6.72 48.26 -2.99
C PRO A 4 7.81 47.31 -2.48
N ILE A 5 7.49 46.50 -1.48
CA ILE A 5 8.30 45.36 -1.09
C ILE A 5 7.95 44.23 -2.06
N HIS A 6 8.91 43.89 -2.91
CA HIS A 6 8.81 42.76 -3.82
C HIS A 6 8.67 41.46 -3.02
N ASN A 7 7.57 40.76 -3.28
CA ASN A 7 7.30 39.42 -2.80
C ASN A 7 8.13 38.44 -3.65
N ASN A 8 9.42 38.30 -3.33
CA ASN A 8 10.29 37.28 -3.91
C ASN A 8 10.61 36.26 -2.82
N GLY A 9 9.86 35.16 -2.84
CA GLY A 9 10.06 34.07 -1.90
C GLY A 9 9.16 32.89 -2.21
N ALA A 10 9.05 32.50 -3.49
CA ALA A 10 8.73 31.11 -3.80
C ALA A 10 9.94 30.30 -3.32
N SER A 11 9.86 29.81 -2.09
CA SER A 11 10.78 28.82 -1.56
C SER A 11 10.61 27.56 -2.40
N ASN A 12 11.41 27.46 -3.47
CA ASN A 12 11.75 26.19 -4.07
C ASN A 12 12.50 25.40 -2.99
N ILE A 13 11.74 24.66 -2.17
CA ILE A 13 12.35 23.67 -1.31
C ILE A 13 12.73 22.52 -2.24
N ILE A 14 13.94 22.60 -2.77
CA ILE A 14 14.64 21.46 -3.36
C ILE A 14 14.97 20.57 -2.17
N PHE A 15 14.13 19.58 -1.91
CA PHE A 15 14.40 18.59 -0.88
C PHE A 15 15.42 17.61 -1.43
N ASP A 16 16.60 17.69 -0.85
CA ASP A 16 17.74 16.83 -1.11
C ASP A 16 17.44 15.44 -0.53
N PHE A 17 16.95 14.51 -1.37
CA PHE A 17 16.71 13.12 -0.98
C PHE A 17 18.00 12.38 -0.61
N ASP A 18 19.17 12.91 -0.95
CA ASP A 18 20.47 12.38 -0.50
C ASP A 18 20.73 12.66 0.99
N ARG A 19 19.96 13.56 1.62
CA ARG A 19 19.95 13.69 3.09
C ARG A 19 19.15 12.61 3.81
N ALA A 20 18.40 11.76 3.10
CA ALA A 20 17.81 10.57 3.71
C ALA A 20 18.88 9.57 4.19
N GLU A 21 20.15 9.75 3.83
CA GLU A 21 21.27 9.03 4.45
C GLU A 21 21.71 9.59 5.82
N LYS A 22 21.20 10.75 6.25
CA LYS A 22 21.69 11.48 7.45
C LYS A 22 20.68 11.71 8.57
N ASP A 23 19.41 11.36 8.39
CA ASP A 23 18.56 11.08 9.54
C ASP A 23 18.79 9.62 9.93
N ASP A 24 19.31 9.44 11.14
CA ASP A 24 19.82 8.22 11.71
C ASP A 24 18.78 7.07 11.70
N ILE A 25 18.73 6.28 10.62
CA ILE A 25 17.98 5.02 10.49
C ILE A 25 18.94 3.85 10.86
N THR A 26 19.74 4.02 11.91
CA THR A 26 20.54 2.93 12.46
C THR A 26 19.69 2.17 13.48
N GLY A 27 18.90 1.19 13.03
CA GLY A 27 18.14 0.38 14.01
C GLY A 27 17.19 -0.68 13.48
N MET A 28 16.65 -0.54 12.26
CA MET A 28 15.74 -1.54 11.69
C MET A 28 16.55 -2.79 11.30
N LYS A 29 16.36 -3.88 12.04
CA LYS A 29 17.06 -5.16 11.87
C LYS A 29 16.22 -6.17 11.11
N ASP A 30 14.90 -6.07 11.20
CA ASP A 30 13.97 -6.96 10.51
C ASP A 30 12.64 -6.26 10.12
N ILE A 31 11.74 -7.03 9.50
CA ILE A 31 10.42 -6.57 9.07
C ILE A 31 9.56 -6.06 10.24
N VAL A 32 9.72 -6.64 11.44
CA VAL A 32 8.91 -6.28 12.63
C VAL A 32 9.22 -4.85 13.06
N ASP A 33 10.48 -4.43 12.99
CA ASP A 33 10.86 -3.05 13.34
C ASP A 33 10.16 -2.02 12.43
N TYR A 34 10.05 -2.32 11.12
CA TYR A 34 9.31 -1.46 10.18
C TYR A 34 7.81 -1.41 10.50
N ARG A 35 7.20 -2.55 10.86
CA ARG A 35 5.78 -2.61 11.26
C ARG A 35 5.53 -1.76 12.50
N GLU A 36 6.34 -1.92 13.54
CA GLU A 36 6.20 -1.14 14.78
C GLU A 36 6.39 0.36 14.53
N ARG A 37 7.27 0.74 13.61
CA ARG A 37 7.42 2.14 13.23
C ARG A 37 6.22 2.68 12.45
N ILE A 38 5.63 1.89 11.55
CA ILE A 38 4.40 2.28 10.85
C ILE A 38 3.25 2.48 11.83
N LYS A 39 3.09 1.62 12.84
CA LYS A 39 2.04 1.77 13.87
C LYS A 39 2.10 3.09 14.64
N GLN A 40 3.28 3.69 14.73
CA GLN A 40 3.48 5.00 15.37
C GLN A 40 3.05 6.16 14.47
N LEU A 41 2.82 5.91 13.18
CA LEU A 41 2.25 6.86 12.25
C LEU A 41 0.72 6.76 12.30
N SER A 42 0.03 7.85 11.99
CA SER A 42 -1.44 7.91 12.01
C SER A 42 -2.07 7.88 10.62
N ALA A 43 -1.26 7.96 9.55
CA ALA A 43 -1.71 8.01 8.17
C ALA A 43 -0.55 7.70 7.20
N VAL A 44 -0.91 7.42 5.94
CA VAL A 44 0.03 7.50 4.83
C VAL A 44 0.42 8.96 4.63
N SER A 45 1.64 9.29 5.01
CA SER A 45 2.24 10.62 5.00
C SER A 45 3.60 10.55 4.32
N LEU A 46 4.26 11.71 4.11
CA LEU A 46 5.63 11.71 3.58
C LEU A 46 6.59 10.83 4.41
N GLN A 47 6.42 10.79 5.73
CA GLN A 47 7.20 9.93 6.62
C GLN A 47 6.92 8.44 6.39
N PHE A 48 5.65 8.08 6.16
CA PHE A 48 5.28 6.71 5.78
C PHE A 48 6.00 6.32 4.49
N SER A 49 5.95 7.18 3.47
CA SER A 49 6.50 6.89 2.15
C SER A 49 8.02 6.79 2.16
N GLN A 50 8.70 7.62 2.96
CA GLN A 50 10.14 7.50 3.23
C GLN A 50 10.46 6.15 3.89
N LEU A 51 9.69 5.75 4.91
CA LEU A 51 9.86 4.46 5.57
C LEU A 51 9.57 3.29 4.62
N PHE A 52 8.58 3.42 3.74
CA PHE A 52 8.25 2.44 2.71
C PHE A 52 9.40 2.26 1.71
N CYS A 53 10.00 3.35 1.22
CA CYS A 53 11.18 3.27 0.35
C CYS A 53 12.37 2.59 1.05
N GLN A 54 12.57 2.87 2.34
CA GLN A 54 13.60 2.19 3.14
C GLN A 54 13.30 0.70 3.29
N PHE A 55 12.03 0.35 3.54
CA PHE A 55 11.58 -1.03 3.65
C PHE A 55 11.77 -1.80 2.34
N GLU A 56 11.43 -1.19 1.21
CA GLU A 56 11.70 -1.77 -0.11
C GLU A 56 13.19 -2.07 -0.28
N ASN A 57 14.06 -1.11 0.03
CA ASN A 57 15.51 -1.29 -0.07
C ASN A 57 16.03 -2.39 0.86
N PHE A 58 15.49 -2.46 2.08
CA PHE A 58 15.76 -3.55 3.01
C PHE A 58 15.35 -4.89 2.40
N CYS A 59 14.16 -4.98 1.81
CA CYS A 59 13.64 -6.22 1.23
C CYS A 59 14.49 -6.69 0.04
N LYS A 60 14.92 -5.76 -0.83
CA LYS A 60 15.85 -6.07 -1.93
C LYS A 60 17.19 -6.58 -1.42
N LYS A 61 17.80 -5.87 -0.46
CA LYS A 61 19.14 -6.20 0.07
C LYS A 61 19.18 -7.56 0.78
N ASN A 62 18.07 -7.96 1.41
CA ASN A 62 17.98 -9.19 2.19
C ASN A 62 17.32 -10.35 1.43
N ASN A 63 17.16 -10.26 0.11
CA ASN A 63 16.51 -11.29 -0.73
C ASN A 63 15.08 -11.64 -0.29
N VAL A 64 14.38 -10.66 0.29
CA VAL A 64 12.95 -10.76 0.60
C VAL A 64 12.14 -10.43 -0.66
N LEU A 65 12.52 -9.37 -1.39
CA LEU A 65 11.89 -9.01 -2.66
C LEU A 65 12.75 -9.51 -3.84
N ILE A 66 12.16 -10.38 -4.67
CA ILE A 66 12.80 -11.01 -5.82
C ILE A 66 12.05 -10.62 -7.08
N PHE A 67 12.77 -10.12 -8.09
CA PHE A 67 12.19 -9.79 -9.39
C PHE A 67 12.42 -10.93 -10.39
N CYS A 68 11.33 -11.50 -10.90
CA CYS A 68 11.30 -12.51 -11.95
C CYS A 68 11.40 -11.86 -13.34
N HIS A 69 12.11 -12.45 -14.28
CA HIS A 69 12.34 -11.88 -15.61
C HIS A 69 11.20 -12.15 -16.60
N SER A 70 10.28 -13.08 -16.30
CA SER A 70 9.12 -13.38 -17.13
C SER A 70 7.92 -13.89 -16.32
N GLU A 71 6.75 -13.96 -16.96
CA GLU A 71 5.55 -14.58 -16.36
C GLU A 71 5.78 -16.07 -16.04
N GLU A 72 6.53 -16.79 -16.86
CA GLU A 72 6.88 -18.19 -16.61
C GLU A 72 7.77 -18.35 -15.38
N GLU A 73 8.75 -17.47 -15.19
CA GLU A 73 9.57 -17.51 -13.97
C GLU A 73 8.72 -17.21 -12.73
N LEU A 74 7.84 -16.20 -12.80
CA LEU A 74 6.92 -15.88 -11.72
C LEU A 74 5.96 -17.05 -11.42
N ALA A 75 5.42 -17.70 -12.45
CA ALA A 75 4.55 -18.87 -12.32
C ALA A 75 5.28 -20.07 -11.71
N GLN A 76 6.55 -20.27 -12.07
CA GLN A 76 7.37 -21.33 -11.47
C GLN A 76 7.62 -21.06 -9.98
N CYS A 77 7.94 -19.82 -9.61
CA CYS A 77 8.06 -19.41 -8.21
C CYS A 77 6.73 -19.63 -7.47
N PHE A 78 5.60 -19.23 -8.06
CA PHE A 78 4.28 -19.38 -7.46
C PHE A 78 3.94 -20.85 -7.19
N ALA A 79 4.15 -21.74 -8.16
CA ALA A 79 3.90 -23.18 -8.01
C ALA A 79 4.83 -23.83 -6.96
N ASN A 80 6.09 -23.37 -6.86
CA ASN A 80 7.03 -23.86 -5.85
C ASN A 80 6.61 -23.45 -4.42
N GLU A 81 6.13 -22.22 -4.25
CA GLU A 81 5.67 -21.69 -2.95
C GLU A 81 4.23 -22.15 -2.59
N ASN A 82 3.46 -22.60 -3.59
CA ASN A 82 2.07 -23.03 -3.46
C ASN A 82 1.85 -24.39 -4.15
N PRO A 83 2.24 -25.51 -3.53
CA PRO A 83 2.22 -26.84 -4.14
C PRO A 83 0.84 -27.36 -4.57
N GLN A 84 -0.23 -26.68 -4.14
CA GLN A 84 -1.60 -26.94 -4.57
C GLN A 84 -1.89 -26.50 -6.02
N TYR A 85 -1.02 -25.70 -6.63
CA TYR A 85 -1.14 -25.26 -8.02
C TYR A 85 -0.03 -25.85 -8.86
N THR A 86 -0.38 -26.35 -10.04
CA THR A 86 0.60 -26.72 -11.05
C THR A 86 1.21 -25.48 -11.70
N PHE A 87 2.37 -25.64 -12.35
CA PHE A 87 2.97 -24.58 -13.18
C PHE A 87 1.97 -24.04 -14.22
N SER A 88 1.23 -24.93 -14.90
CA SER A 88 0.27 -24.53 -15.94
C SER A 88 -0.90 -23.72 -15.40
N GLU A 89 -1.43 -24.09 -14.23
CA GLU A 89 -2.50 -23.32 -13.57
C GLU A 89 -2.00 -21.97 -13.07
N SER A 90 -0.76 -21.94 -12.56
CA SER A 90 -0.12 -20.71 -12.08
C SER A 90 0.12 -19.73 -13.22
N LEU A 91 0.60 -20.22 -14.37
CA LEU A 91 0.80 -19.42 -15.57
C LEU A 91 -0.53 -18.92 -16.15
N ASP A 92 -1.54 -19.78 -16.30
CA ASP A 92 -2.88 -19.36 -16.76
C ASP A 92 -3.46 -18.27 -15.85
N TYR A 93 -3.32 -18.44 -14.54
CA TYR A 93 -3.77 -17.44 -13.56
C TYR A 93 -3.06 -16.10 -13.78
N ILE A 94 -1.73 -16.06 -13.74
CA ILE A 94 -0.94 -14.83 -13.86
C ILE A 94 -1.26 -14.10 -15.18
N SER A 95 -1.23 -14.82 -16.32
CA SER A 95 -1.47 -14.21 -17.62
C SER A 95 -2.89 -13.67 -17.79
N ARG A 96 -3.90 -14.28 -17.13
CA ARG A 96 -5.30 -13.83 -17.22
C ARG A 96 -5.66 -12.73 -16.25
N THR A 97 -5.05 -12.73 -15.06
CA THR A 97 -5.39 -11.78 -13.99
C THR A 97 -4.43 -10.60 -13.93
N HIS A 98 -3.30 -10.68 -14.64
CA HIS A 98 -2.19 -9.73 -14.52
C HIS A 98 -1.68 -9.63 -13.07
N SER A 99 -1.74 -10.74 -12.32
CA SER A 99 -1.22 -10.84 -10.95
C SER A 99 0.30 -10.89 -10.98
N TYR A 100 0.90 -9.72 -11.20
CA TYR A 100 2.33 -9.57 -11.44
C TYR A 100 3.20 -9.58 -10.19
N GLY A 101 2.62 -9.86 -9.02
CA GLY A 101 3.35 -10.18 -7.80
C GLY A 101 2.57 -11.11 -6.90
N PHE A 102 3.26 -11.73 -5.95
CA PHE A 102 2.67 -12.44 -4.82
C PHE A 102 3.62 -12.49 -3.62
N THR A 103 3.05 -12.55 -2.42
CA THR A 103 3.76 -12.82 -1.17
C THR A 103 3.69 -14.32 -0.85
N ALA A 104 4.86 -14.96 -0.72
CA ALA A 104 4.99 -16.36 -0.35
C ALA A 104 4.54 -16.59 1.11
N SER A 105 3.81 -17.68 1.33
CA SER A 105 3.11 -17.93 2.60
C SER A 105 4.02 -18.34 3.77
N THR A 106 5.22 -18.84 3.49
CA THR A 106 6.12 -19.50 4.46
C THR A 106 7.37 -18.70 4.81
N GLU A 107 7.88 -17.89 3.88
CA GLU A 107 9.22 -17.27 4.01
C GLU A 107 9.23 -15.74 3.97
N ASN A 108 8.05 -15.09 4.02
CA ASN A 108 7.91 -13.64 3.81
C ASN A 108 8.53 -13.13 2.50
N ARG A 109 8.86 -14.03 1.56
CA ARG A 109 9.41 -13.65 0.25
C ARG A 109 8.31 -13.05 -0.60
N ILE A 110 8.69 -12.07 -1.40
CA ILE A 110 7.85 -11.43 -2.40
C ILE A 110 8.48 -11.71 -3.74
N TYR A 111 7.67 -12.18 -4.67
CA TYR A 111 8.05 -12.34 -6.06
C TYR A 111 7.24 -11.35 -6.90
N SER A 112 7.88 -10.67 -7.83
CA SER A 112 7.21 -9.76 -8.75
C SER A 112 7.88 -9.75 -10.12
N ILE A 113 7.14 -9.51 -11.20
CA ILE A 113 7.76 -9.41 -12.53
C ILE A 113 8.66 -8.18 -12.63
N SER A 114 9.79 -8.29 -13.31
CA SER A 114 10.70 -7.17 -13.52
C SER A 114 10.08 -6.11 -14.44
N GLY A 115 10.49 -4.86 -14.23
CA GLY A 115 10.02 -3.72 -15.02
C GLY A 115 8.76 -3.06 -14.46
N ALA A 116 8.16 -2.22 -15.31
CA ALA A 116 7.04 -1.33 -15.01
C ALA A 116 5.90 -1.98 -14.22
N GLN A 117 5.42 -3.10 -14.76
CA GLN A 117 4.17 -3.74 -14.33
C GLN A 117 4.33 -4.44 -12.97
N GLY A 118 5.52 -4.97 -12.67
CA GLY A 118 5.78 -5.56 -11.37
C GLY A 118 6.44 -4.60 -10.38
N LYS A 119 6.75 -3.35 -10.74
CA LYS A 119 7.08 -2.35 -9.71
C LYS A 119 5.87 -2.07 -8.83
N HIS A 120 4.70 -1.86 -9.43
CA HIS A 120 3.45 -1.71 -8.70
C HIS A 120 3.07 -3.00 -7.95
N GLY A 121 3.16 -4.17 -8.61
CA GLY A 121 2.97 -5.47 -7.95
C GLY A 121 3.88 -5.66 -6.74
N ALA A 122 5.16 -5.30 -6.84
CA ALA A 122 6.09 -5.36 -5.72
C ALA A 122 5.68 -4.41 -4.59
N ASN A 123 5.27 -3.19 -4.90
CA ASN A 123 4.79 -2.23 -3.90
C ASN A 123 3.54 -2.76 -3.18
N HIS A 124 2.60 -3.34 -3.93
CA HIS A 124 1.39 -3.96 -3.38
C HIS A 124 1.74 -5.10 -2.42
N GLU A 125 2.64 -6.00 -2.80
CA GLU A 125 3.05 -7.12 -1.93
C GLU A 125 3.89 -6.66 -0.72
N LEU A 126 4.72 -5.61 -0.88
CA LEU A 126 5.40 -4.98 0.26
C LEU A 126 4.39 -4.42 1.26
N MET A 127 3.26 -3.89 0.78
CA MET A 127 2.19 -3.39 1.63
C MET A 127 1.53 -4.51 2.44
N HIS A 128 1.33 -5.70 1.84
CA HIS A 128 0.90 -6.90 2.58
C HIS A 128 1.90 -7.26 3.69
N LEU A 129 3.19 -7.22 3.37
CA LEU A 129 4.22 -7.58 4.34
C LEU A 129 4.36 -6.53 5.46
N LEU A 130 4.07 -5.26 5.20
CA LEU A 130 4.04 -4.19 6.21
C LEU A 130 2.76 -4.21 7.06
N SER A 131 1.64 -4.71 6.54
CA SER A 131 0.36 -4.69 7.26
C SER A 131 0.29 -5.73 8.38
N ALA A 132 0.70 -6.97 8.10
CA ALA A 132 0.67 -8.07 9.07
C ALA A 132 1.64 -9.21 8.70
N PRO A 133 1.99 -10.09 9.65
CA PRO A 133 2.68 -11.35 9.34
C PRO A 133 1.95 -12.14 8.24
N GLY A 134 2.62 -12.35 7.10
CA GLY A 134 2.05 -13.02 5.92
C GLY A 134 0.82 -12.33 5.32
N GLY A 135 0.64 -11.02 5.52
CA GLY A 135 -0.52 -10.27 5.00
C GLY A 135 -1.87 -10.59 5.66
N LYS A 136 -1.87 -11.38 6.74
CA LYS A 136 -3.10 -11.87 7.39
C LYS A 136 -3.68 -10.88 8.39
N THR A 137 -4.11 -9.71 7.90
CA THR A 137 -4.76 -8.69 8.72
C THR A 137 -6.11 -9.17 9.26
N LYS A 138 -6.62 -8.53 10.34
CA LYS A 138 -7.99 -8.78 10.83
C LYS A 138 -9.06 -8.52 9.77
N MET A 139 -8.78 -7.63 8.82
CA MET A 139 -9.64 -7.38 7.66
C MET A 139 -9.84 -8.62 6.79
N LEU A 140 -8.77 -9.38 6.51
CA LEU A 140 -8.85 -10.66 5.80
C LEU A 140 -9.66 -11.69 6.59
N LEU A 141 -9.38 -11.78 7.90
CA LEU A 141 -9.93 -12.84 8.76
C LEU A 141 -11.40 -12.62 9.14
N GLN A 142 -11.86 -11.37 9.24
CA GLN A 142 -13.19 -11.02 9.77
C GLN A 142 -14.13 -10.43 8.71
N ILE A 143 -13.63 -9.86 7.61
CA ILE A 143 -14.48 -9.24 6.56
C ILE A 143 -14.42 -10.04 5.27
N SER A 144 -13.34 -9.91 4.49
CA SER A 144 -13.13 -10.69 3.25
C SER A 144 -11.77 -10.40 2.64
N ALA A 145 -11.29 -11.31 1.78
CA ALA A 145 -10.13 -11.05 0.92
C ALA A 145 -10.33 -9.81 0.04
N ASN A 146 -11.51 -9.61 -0.56
CA ASN A 146 -11.79 -8.44 -1.40
C ASN A 146 -11.63 -7.10 -0.66
N MET A 147 -12.03 -7.04 0.61
CA MET A 147 -11.87 -5.85 1.44
C MET A 147 -10.40 -5.58 1.74
N MET A 148 -9.66 -6.63 2.06
CA MET A 148 -8.23 -6.57 2.36
C MET A 148 -7.43 -6.15 1.13
N GLU A 149 -7.62 -6.80 -0.02
CA GLU A 149 -6.93 -6.46 -1.27
C GLU A 149 -7.27 -5.03 -1.72
N GLY A 150 -8.54 -4.61 -1.62
CA GLY A 150 -8.93 -3.24 -1.94
C GLY A 150 -8.27 -2.19 -1.04
N THR A 151 -8.14 -2.49 0.25
CA THR A 151 -7.51 -1.58 1.22
C THR A 151 -6.00 -1.53 1.02
N ASN A 152 -5.40 -2.69 0.77
CA ASN A 152 -3.99 -2.80 0.43
C ASN A 152 -3.66 -2.02 -0.84
N GLU A 153 -4.49 -2.17 -1.88
CA GLU A 153 -4.38 -1.45 -3.14
C GLU A 153 -4.56 0.06 -2.94
N TYR A 154 -5.54 0.48 -2.14
CA TYR A 154 -5.76 1.89 -1.83
C TYR A 154 -4.52 2.53 -1.19
N PHE A 155 -3.95 1.92 -0.16
CA PHE A 155 -2.76 2.46 0.49
C PHE A 155 -1.49 2.37 -0.37
N THR A 156 -1.39 1.36 -1.24
CA THR A 156 -0.30 1.25 -2.23
C THR A 156 -0.31 2.46 -3.15
N ARG A 157 -1.47 2.82 -3.70
CA ARG A 157 -1.59 4.01 -4.56
C ARG A 157 -1.38 5.31 -3.81
N GLU A 158 -1.83 5.44 -2.56
CA GLU A 158 -1.57 6.63 -1.74
C GLU A 158 -0.08 6.84 -1.50
N VAL A 159 0.66 5.75 -1.20
CA VAL A 159 2.12 5.81 -1.05
C VAL A 159 2.78 6.22 -2.35
N GLU A 160 2.44 5.58 -3.47
CA GLU A 160 3.02 5.90 -4.78
C GLU A 160 2.74 7.34 -5.22
N GLN A 161 1.54 7.87 -4.96
CA GLN A 161 1.18 9.25 -5.27
C GLN A 161 1.88 10.29 -4.40
N SER A 162 2.32 9.88 -3.20
CA SER A 162 3.10 10.75 -2.31
C SER A 162 4.61 10.71 -2.58
N MET A 163 5.07 9.85 -3.50
CA MET A 163 6.46 9.84 -3.95
C MET A 163 6.74 11.10 -4.81
N PRO A 164 7.97 11.65 -4.74
CA PRO A 164 8.34 12.87 -5.47
C PRO A 164 8.27 12.71 -6.99
N VAL A 165 8.47 11.49 -7.49
CA VAL A 165 8.34 11.11 -8.89
C VAL A 165 7.54 9.82 -8.95
N ILE A 166 6.43 9.85 -9.68
CA ILE A 166 5.68 8.65 -10.02
C ILE A 166 6.03 8.24 -11.46
N GLU A 167 6.63 7.07 -11.60
CA GLU A 167 6.96 6.51 -12.91
C GLU A 167 5.64 6.23 -13.67
N PRO A 168 5.46 6.72 -14.91
CA PRO A 168 4.25 6.45 -15.71
C PRO A 168 3.87 4.96 -15.75
N GLU A 169 4.90 4.12 -15.76
CA GLU A 169 4.89 2.67 -15.65
C GLU A 169 4.06 2.13 -14.47
N ILE A 170 4.20 2.76 -13.29
CA ILE A 170 3.44 2.40 -12.07
C ILE A 170 1.96 2.72 -12.28
N THR A 171 1.65 3.91 -12.81
CA THR A 171 0.26 4.32 -13.02
C THR A 171 -0.47 3.51 -14.09
N ALA A 172 0.26 2.95 -15.06
CA ALA A 172 -0.32 2.05 -16.06
C ALA A 172 -0.89 0.77 -15.41
N ALA A 173 -0.27 0.31 -14.32
CA ALA A 173 -0.67 -0.91 -13.63
C ALA A 173 -1.99 -0.83 -12.85
N TYR A 174 -2.45 0.40 -12.57
CA TYR A 174 -3.71 0.65 -11.85
C TYR A 174 -4.94 0.14 -12.59
N SER A 175 -4.84 0.01 -13.91
CA SER A 175 -5.94 -0.43 -14.77
C SER A 175 -6.29 -1.90 -14.62
N PHE A 176 -5.35 -2.73 -14.16
CA PHE A 176 -5.52 -4.18 -14.03
C PHE A 176 -5.32 -4.71 -12.60
N THR A 177 -4.67 -3.96 -11.71
CA THR A 177 -4.44 -4.39 -10.33
C THR A 177 -5.61 -4.00 -9.43
N TYR A 178 -6.46 -4.97 -9.11
CA TYR A 178 -7.65 -4.83 -8.23
C TYR A 178 -8.52 -3.58 -8.47
N PRO A 179 -8.84 -3.18 -9.73
CA PRO A 179 -9.46 -1.88 -10.00
C PRO A 179 -10.82 -1.72 -9.33
N LYS A 180 -11.64 -2.78 -9.28
CA LYS A 180 -12.97 -2.74 -8.66
C LYS A 180 -12.92 -2.65 -7.13
N GLN A 181 -11.98 -3.36 -6.52
CA GLN A 181 -11.78 -3.34 -5.07
C GLN A 181 -11.23 -1.98 -4.64
N TYR A 182 -10.28 -1.42 -5.39
CA TYR A 182 -9.80 -0.04 -5.20
C TYR A 182 -10.95 0.97 -5.32
N GLU A 183 -11.75 0.90 -6.38
CA GLU A 183 -12.89 1.80 -6.59
C GLU A 183 -13.90 1.73 -5.44
N PHE A 184 -14.16 0.53 -4.91
CA PHE A 184 -15.04 0.35 -3.77
C PHE A 184 -14.49 1.04 -2.51
N ILE A 185 -13.23 0.80 -2.15
CA ILE A 185 -12.59 1.44 -0.99
C ILE A 185 -12.53 2.95 -1.15
N LYS A 186 -12.10 3.41 -2.33
CA LYS A 186 -12.07 4.84 -2.66
C LYS A 186 -13.46 5.47 -2.52
N THR A 187 -14.51 4.83 -3.03
CA THR A 187 -15.88 5.33 -2.91
C THR A 187 -16.31 5.47 -1.45
N ILE A 188 -16.02 4.47 -0.62
CA ILE A 188 -16.34 4.54 0.81
C ILE A 188 -15.59 5.71 1.46
N ILE A 189 -14.31 5.89 1.17
CA ILE A 189 -13.50 6.99 1.72
C ILE A 189 -14.01 8.34 1.21
N ASP A 190 -14.31 8.50 -0.08
CA ASP A 190 -14.81 9.75 -0.64
C ASP A 190 -16.19 10.13 -0.03
N VAL A 191 -17.01 9.14 0.32
CA VAL A 191 -18.31 9.35 0.97
C VAL A 191 -18.17 9.61 2.47
N CYS A 192 -17.36 8.83 3.19
CA CYS A 192 -17.29 8.82 4.65
C CYS A 192 -16.12 9.65 5.22
N GLY A 193 -15.23 10.15 4.36
CA GLY A 193 -14.10 10.99 4.72
C GLY A 193 -13.04 10.30 5.57
N GLU A 194 -12.22 11.13 6.23
CA GLU A 194 -11.01 10.72 6.93
C GLU A 194 -11.27 9.75 8.09
N THR A 195 -12.47 9.75 8.68
CA THR A 195 -12.81 8.83 9.77
C THR A 195 -12.73 7.37 9.31
N VAL A 196 -13.24 7.06 8.11
CA VAL A 196 -13.17 5.69 7.58
C VAL A 196 -11.78 5.38 7.06
N LYS A 197 -11.09 6.34 6.42
CA LYS A 197 -9.68 6.16 6.03
C LYS A 197 -8.80 5.79 7.23
N ASN A 198 -8.98 6.47 8.36
CA ASN A 198 -8.26 6.17 9.59
C ASN A 198 -8.63 4.79 10.15
N ALA A 199 -9.91 4.41 10.17
CA ALA A 199 -10.30 3.07 10.61
C ALA A 199 -9.66 1.96 9.73
N LEU A 200 -9.65 2.15 8.41
CA LEU A 200 -8.96 1.25 7.48
C LEU A 200 -7.46 1.17 7.77
N TYR A 201 -6.81 2.30 8.04
CA TYR A 201 -5.40 2.34 8.41
C TYR A 201 -5.12 1.57 9.71
N GLN A 202 -5.94 1.80 10.74
CA GLN A 202 -5.78 1.17 12.04
C GLN A 202 -5.98 -0.36 11.97
N ILE A 203 -6.96 -0.83 11.20
CA ILE A 203 -7.16 -2.28 11.00
C ILE A 203 -6.02 -2.87 10.18
N HIS A 204 -5.58 -2.17 9.13
CA HIS A 204 -4.59 -2.70 8.19
C HIS A 204 -3.18 -2.74 8.78
N PHE A 205 -2.73 -1.67 9.44
CA PHE A 205 -1.35 -1.55 9.93
C PHE A 205 -1.20 -1.66 11.45
N CYS A 206 -2.24 -1.38 12.22
CA CYS A 206 -2.18 -1.32 13.69
C CYS A 206 -2.77 -2.54 14.39
N ASP A 207 -3.26 -3.53 13.65
CA ASP A 207 -3.94 -4.71 14.19
C ASP A 207 -5.18 -4.36 15.05
N GLU A 208 -5.85 -3.25 14.75
CA GLU A 208 -7.12 -2.90 15.42
C GLU A 208 -8.28 -3.79 14.95
N ASP A 209 -9.29 -3.93 15.80
CA ASP A 209 -10.49 -4.72 15.49
C ASP A 209 -11.38 -4.05 14.42
N THR A 210 -12.10 -4.85 13.64
CA THR A 210 -12.96 -4.35 12.55
C THR A 210 -14.18 -3.55 13.04
N ALA A 211 -14.52 -3.64 14.34
CA ALA A 211 -15.55 -2.81 14.95
C ALA A 211 -15.32 -1.30 14.72
N CYS A 212 -14.07 -0.83 14.70
CA CYS A 212 -13.77 0.59 14.49
C CYS A 212 -14.21 1.10 13.10
N LEU A 213 -14.21 0.24 12.08
CA LEU A 213 -14.71 0.57 10.75
C LEU A 213 -16.25 0.70 10.75
N ILE A 214 -16.96 -0.21 11.41
CA ILE A 214 -18.42 -0.14 11.54
C ILE A 214 -18.81 1.14 12.28
N ASP A 215 -18.14 1.44 13.39
CA ASP A 215 -18.40 2.65 14.17
C ASP A 215 -18.12 3.93 13.35
N ALA A 216 -17.03 3.96 12.58
CA ALA A 216 -16.72 5.06 11.68
C ALA A 216 -17.82 5.27 10.62
N MET A 217 -18.29 4.19 9.98
CA MET A 217 -19.37 4.25 9.00
C MET A 217 -20.70 4.70 9.63
N LEU A 218 -21.04 4.19 10.82
CA LEU A 218 -22.26 4.57 11.55
C LEU A 218 -22.23 6.04 11.98
N LEU A 219 -21.08 6.55 12.44
CA LEU A 219 -20.90 7.96 12.79
C LEU A 219 -21.16 8.84 11.58
N GLN A 220 -20.56 8.50 10.44
CA GLN A 220 -20.72 9.24 9.19
C GLN A 220 -22.16 9.20 8.68
N TRP A 221 -22.83 8.04 8.78
CA TRP A 221 -24.24 7.92 8.46
C TRP A 221 -25.10 8.84 9.33
N LYS A 222 -24.92 8.81 10.66
CA LYS A 222 -25.65 9.69 11.60
C LYS A 222 -25.46 11.18 11.26
N GLN A 223 -24.23 11.60 11.01
CA GLN A 223 -23.90 12.99 10.68
C GLN A 223 -24.60 13.44 9.38
N LYS A 224 -24.51 12.62 8.32
CA LYS A 224 -25.12 12.95 7.03
C LYS A 224 -26.65 12.88 7.06
N SER A 225 -27.24 11.92 7.77
CA SER A 225 -28.69 11.83 7.95
C SER A 225 -29.25 13.02 8.73
N ALA A 226 -28.55 13.49 9.77
CA ALA A 226 -28.95 14.70 10.49
C ALA A 226 -28.89 15.94 9.59
N MET A 227 -27.86 16.07 8.75
CA MET A 227 -27.75 17.18 7.77
C MET A 227 -28.80 17.11 6.67
N GLY A 228 -29.17 15.91 6.20
CA GLY A 228 -30.24 15.71 5.21
C GLY A 228 -31.61 16.13 5.73
N ASN A 229 -31.87 15.91 7.02
CA ASN A 229 -33.12 16.30 7.70
C ASN A 229 -33.16 17.80 8.08
N MET A 230 -32.07 18.55 7.86
CA MET A 230 -31.97 19.99 8.12
C MET A 230 -32.04 20.85 6.85
N LYS A 231 -32.29 20.26 5.66
CA LYS A 231 -32.59 21.05 4.47
C LYS A 231 -34.02 21.62 4.55
N PRO A 232 -34.23 22.93 4.39
CA PRO A 232 -35.57 23.54 4.37
C PRO A 232 -36.39 23.12 3.16
#